data_AF-A0A9E6BS85-F1
#
_entry.id   AF-A0A9E6BS85-F1
#
_cell.length_a   1.000
_cell.length_b   1.000
_cell.length_c   1.000
_cell.angle_alpha   90.00
_cell.angle_beta   90.00
_cell.angle_gamma   90.00
#
_symmetry.space_group_name_H-M   'P 1'
#
loop_
_entity.id
_entity.type
_entity.pdbx_description
1 polymer ?
#
loop_
_entity_poly.entity_id
_entity_poly.type
_entity_poly.pdbx_seq_one_letter_code
_entity_poly.pdbx_strand_id
1 'polypeptide(L)'
;MNSLADSVAADGKVTLREAVQAANTNTAVGDAVAGAVDGDRIVFDSAVFGGTGATITLDVSLQDIRITDDLEIDGLTGSGGGATKVTLSGGGHSRIFLIDSAGGPGTSQTVRLFGLTFTDGDGTGNTSASDGAGGALLIYYASPVTLDRVTVTGNTASASGGGIWNTGTLTVVNSTVSNNSAGDAGGLYNAGDGTATITSSTFSGNSATDASSIGGGAIVNSGTAALTNSTLSGNTSAANGGGLYARSGTSTLDSCTITDNTAQYGGGIGQDVGVINILNTIVAENTATSVYPDVFATVTSGGYNLVGDGTGAAGFTGTADQVGTAASPIDPKLGALQLNGGFTATHALQAGSPAADVGGGTQTVDQRGQPRPSGQGRDIGAYEAQTRPTVNGTAGNDRIVVQPRASDPTQIEVVRNGQMVFAETAAFIQSLTVNGLAGDDTLIGSALAETLSGGPGNDTIHALGGDDSVTGDDGDDYLRGYSGNDSLDGGVGNDRLLGTDGNDDRRRRRRHIARTNRCRQPVRRGWE
;
A
#
# COMPACT_ATOMS: atom_id res chain seq x y z
N MET A 1 -9.93 10.08 -25.08
CA MET A 1 -11.24 9.44 -25.31
C MET A 1 -12.31 10.07 -24.42
N ASN A 2 -13.59 10.05 -24.82
CA ASN A 2 -14.68 10.82 -24.17
C ASN A 2 -16.02 10.06 -24.11
N SER A 3 -16.00 8.72 -24.13
CA SER A 3 -17.21 7.88 -24.06
C SER A 3 -17.06 6.74 -23.06
N LEU A 4 -18.15 6.44 -22.33
CA LEU A 4 -18.26 5.25 -21.47
C LEU A 4 -18.74 4.01 -22.23
N ALA A 5 -19.16 4.17 -23.48
CA ALA A 5 -19.64 3.05 -24.30
C ALA A 5 -18.49 2.14 -24.74
N ASP A 6 -18.82 0.86 -24.95
CA ASP A 6 -17.96 -0.12 -25.60
C ASP A 6 -18.49 -0.43 -27.01
N SER A 7 -18.06 0.33 -28.00
CA SER A 7 -18.53 0.21 -29.39
C SER A 7 -17.51 0.76 -30.37
N VAL A 8 -17.68 0.44 -31.66
CA VAL A 8 -16.98 1.07 -32.78
C VAL A 8 -18.01 1.72 -33.70
N ALA A 9 -18.08 3.04 -33.72
CA ALA A 9 -19.06 3.83 -34.45
C ALA A 9 -18.47 5.17 -34.93
N ALA A 10 -19.17 5.85 -35.83
CA ALA A 10 -18.87 7.23 -36.20
C ALA A 10 -20.01 8.13 -35.70
N ASP A 11 -20.04 8.35 -34.38
CA ASP A 11 -21.11 9.04 -33.65
C ASP A 11 -20.66 10.36 -32.98
N GLY A 12 -19.40 10.75 -33.21
CA GLY A 12 -18.76 11.93 -32.64
C GLY A 12 -18.14 11.69 -31.26
N LYS A 13 -18.06 10.44 -30.79
CA LYS A 13 -17.43 10.08 -29.52
C LYS A 13 -16.38 9.00 -29.70
N VAL A 14 -15.29 9.14 -28.97
CA VAL A 14 -14.18 8.18 -28.97
C VAL A 14 -14.34 7.25 -27.77
N THR A 15 -14.59 5.97 -28.02
CA THR A 15 -14.59 4.88 -27.03
C THR A 15 -13.18 4.35 -26.76
N LEU A 16 -13.03 3.55 -25.69
CA LEU A 16 -11.77 2.85 -25.43
C LEU A 16 -11.46 1.84 -26.53
N ARG A 17 -12.47 1.11 -27.02
CA ARG A 17 -12.29 0.10 -28.06
C ARG A 17 -11.80 0.71 -29.37
N GLU A 18 -12.36 1.85 -29.78
CA GLU A 18 -11.87 2.58 -30.95
C GLU A 18 -10.44 3.06 -30.77
N ALA A 19 -10.13 3.66 -29.62
CA ALA A 19 -8.80 4.17 -29.36
C ALA A 19 -7.74 3.06 -29.37
N VAL A 20 -8.02 1.90 -28.76
CA VAL A 20 -7.11 0.76 -28.76
C VAL A 20 -6.98 0.16 -30.16
N GLN A 21 -8.08 0.03 -30.92
CA GLN A 21 -8.02 -0.49 -32.28
C GLN A 21 -7.22 0.45 -33.21
N ALA A 22 -7.40 1.76 -33.08
CA ALA A 22 -6.66 2.74 -33.87
C ALA A 22 -5.17 2.77 -33.54
N ALA A 23 -4.81 2.52 -32.27
CA ALA A 23 -3.43 2.32 -31.84
C ALA A 23 -2.83 1.07 -32.50
N ASN A 24 -3.50 -0.07 -32.32
CA ASN A 24 -3.06 -1.35 -32.88
C ASN A 24 -2.82 -1.32 -34.40
N THR A 25 -3.64 -0.58 -35.16
CA THR A 25 -3.58 -0.56 -36.63
C THR A 25 -2.81 0.61 -37.19
N ASN A 26 -2.46 1.61 -36.37
CA ASN A 26 -1.93 2.89 -36.84
C ASN A 26 -2.82 3.55 -37.91
N THR A 27 -4.13 3.35 -37.80
CA THR A 27 -5.15 3.90 -38.71
C THR A 27 -6.36 4.40 -37.94
N ALA A 28 -7.12 5.33 -38.50
CA ALA A 28 -8.34 5.82 -37.84
C ALA A 28 -9.39 4.70 -37.75
N VAL A 29 -10.06 4.61 -36.59
CA VAL A 29 -11.11 3.62 -36.30
C VAL A 29 -12.28 4.32 -35.62
N GLY A 30 -13.47 4.23 -36.22
CA GLY A 30 -14.62 5.01 -35.74
C GLY A 30 -14.31 6.50 -35.75
N ASP A 31 -14.47 7.15 -34.60
CA ASP A 31 -14.06 8.55 -34.38
C ASP A 31 -12.63 8.71 -33.82
N ALA A 32 -11.94 7.61 -33.50
CA ALA A 32 -10.55 7.66 -33.06
C ALA A 32 -9.62 8.00 -34.23
N VAL A 33 -8.73 8.97 -34.01
CA VAL A 33 -7.64 9.28 -34.95
C VAL A 33 -6.64 8.13 -34.98
N ALA A 34 -5.90 8.01 -36.09
CA ALA A 34 -4.85 7.01 -36.22
C ALA A 34 -3.79 7.13 -35.11
N GLY A 35 -3.33 5.98 -34.61
CA GLY A 35 -2.18 5.89 -33.72
C GLY A 35 -0.85 6.23 -34.38
N ALA A 36 0.21 6.19 -33.59
CA ALA A 36 1.60 6.40 -34.00
C ALA A 36 2.40 5.09 -33.99
N VAL A 37 3.28 4.93 -34.98
CA VAL A 37 4.07 3.70 -35.21
C VAL A 37 4.95 3.31 -34.02
N ASP A 38 5.35 4.27 -33.18
CA ASP A 38 6.31 4.08 -32.08
C ASP A 38 5.69 4.36 -30.69
N GLY A 39 4.38 4.14 -30.55
CA GLY A 39 3.69 4.12 -29.26
C GLY A 39 2.61 5.18 -29.09
N ASP A 40 1.49 4.73 -28.53
CA ASP A 40 0.31 5.55 -28.30
C ASP A 40 0.03 5.79 -26.81
N ARG A 41 -0.63 6.92 -26.51
CA ARG A 41 -1.11 7.22 -25.17
C ARG A 41 -2.59 7.57 -25.17
N ILE A 42 -3.37 6.75 -24.48
CA ILE A 42 -4.79 6.96 -24.23
C ILE A 42 -4.97 7.67 -22.89
N VAL A 43 -5.64 8.82 -22.94
CA VAL A 43 -6.09 9.60 -21.78
C VAL A 43 -7.61 9.77 -21.79
N PHE A 44 -8.19 9.89 -20.61
CA PHE A 44 -9.63 10.02 -20.42
C PHE A 44 -10.03 11.49 -20.22
N ASP A 45 -11.08 11.92 -20.90
CA ASP A 45 -11.65 13.26 -20.73
C ASP A 45 -12.15 13.43 -19.30
N SER A 46 -11.56 14.36 -18.55
CA SER A 46 -11.90 14.61 -17.15
C SER A 46 -13.34 15.11 -16.97
N ALA A 47 -13.97 15.69 -17.99
CA ALA A 47 -15.38 16.07 -17.92
C ALA A 47 -16.32 14.85 -17.90
N VAL A 48 -15.88 13.73 -18.49
CA VAL A 48 -16.65 12.47 -18.54
C VAL A 48 -16.25 11.54 -17.39
N PHE A 49 -14.96 11.50 -17.07
CA PHE A 49 -14.38 10.51 -16.18
C PHE A 49 -13.92 11.06 -14.82
N GLY A 50 -13.97 12.37 -14.59
CA GLY A 50 -13.49 13.01 -13.35
C GLY A 50 -14.43 12.86 -12.15
N GLY A 51 -15.61 12.25 -12.33
CA GLY A 51 -16.51 11.89 -11.23
C GLY A 51 -16.18 10.54 -10.61
N THR A 52 -16.57 10.33 -9.34
CA THR A 52 -16.43 9.02 -8.69
C THR A 52 -17.26 7.96 -9.42
N GLY A 53 -16.63 6.86 -9.87
CA GLY A 53 -17.32 5.70 -10.41
C GLY A 53 -17.57 5.72 -11.93
N ALA A 54 -16.77 6.45 -12.70
CA ALA A 54 -16.79 6.33 -14.16
C ALA A 54 -16.35 4.91 -14.57
N THR A 55 -17.31 4.13 -15.08
CA THR A 55 -17.11 2.73 -15.48
C THR A 55 -17.38 2.53 -16.95
N ILE A 56 -16.43 1.94 -17.66
CA ILE A 56 -16.62 1.37 -19.00
C ILE A 56 -16.92 -0.11 -18.79
N THR A 57 -18.12 -0.56 -19.17
CA THR A 57 -18.48 -1.98 -19.13
C THR A 57 -18.40 -2.55 -20.55
N LEU A 58 -17.68 -3.65 -20.73
CA LEU A 58 -17.59 -4.32 -22.02
C LEU A 58 -18.97 -4.82 -22.48
N ASP A 59 -19.23 -4.68 -23.78
CA ASP A 59 -20.49 -5.11 -24.38
C ASP A 59 -20.50 -6.64 -24.56
N VAL A 60 -21.59 -7.27 -24.14
CA VAL A 60 -21.78 -8.74 -24.19
C VAL A 60 -21.75 -9.34 -25.60
N SER A 61 -21.97 -8.53 -26.62
CA SER A 61 -21.88 -8.93 -28.03
C SER A 61 -20.46 -8.84 -28.60
N LEU A 62 -19.53 -8.23 -27.86
CA LEU A 62 -18.14 -8.04 -28.25
C LEU A 62 -17.20 -8.92 -27.42
N GLN A 63 -15.99 -9.13 -27.93
CA GLN A 63 -14.93 -9.84 -27.20
C GLN A 63 -14.14 -8.87 -26.31
N ASP A 64 -13.14 -9.40 -25.62
CA ASP A 64 -12.14 -8.60 -24.90
C ASP A 64 -11.53 -7.51 -25.80
N ILE A 65 -10.95 -6.49 -25.17
CA ILE A 65 -10.19 -5.48 -25.90
C ILE A 65 -8.79 -6.03 -26.09
N ARG A 66 -8.37 -6.21 -27.34
CA ARG A 66 -7.06 -6.77 -27.67
C ARG A 66 -6.03 -5.66 -27.86
N ILE A 67 -4.88 -5.74 -27.21
CA ILE A 67 -3.76 -4.80 -27.34
C ILE A 67 -2.59 -5.53 -28.04
N THR A 68 -2.18 -5.01 -29.19
CA THR A 68 -1.16 -5.64 -30.04
C THR A 68 0.02 -4.76 -30.41
N ASP A 69 0.01 -3.50 -29.94
CA ASP A 69 1.05 -2.51 -30.23
C ASP A 69 1.51 -1.83 -28.92
N ASP A 70 2.51 -0.96 -29.04
CA ASP A 70 3.01 -0.10 -27.97
C ASP A 70 1.91 0.84 -27.47
N LEU A 71 1.53 0.69 -26.19
CA LEU A 71 0.38 1.42 -25.66
C LEU A 71 0.51 1.78 -24.18
N GLU A 72 0.33 3.06 -23.89
CA GLU A 72 0.07 3.56 -22.55
C GLU A 72 -1.41 3.92 -22.38
N ILE A 73 -2.04 3.41 -21.32
CA ILE A 73 -3.38 3.82 -20.88
C ILE A 73 -3.26 4.46 -19.50
N ASP A 74 -3.51 5.78 -19.45
CA ASP A 74 -3.46 6.58 -18.22
C ASP A 74 -4.88 6.81 -17.70
N GLY A 75 -5.28 5.99 -16.73
CA GLY A 75 -6.58 5.99 -16.08
C GLY A 75 -6.75 6.99 -14.95
N LEU A 76 -5.77 7.84 -14.65
CA LEU A 76 -5.93 8.87 -13.63
C LEU A 76 -6.60 10.11 -14.21
N THR A 77 -7.72 10.51 -13.60
CA THR A 77 -8.41 11.75 -13.94
C THR A 77 -8.23 12.78 -12.83
N GLY A 78 -7.65 13.93 -13.18
CA GLY A 78 -7.31 15.01 -12.24
C GLY A 78 -5.82 15.13 -11.94
N SER A 79 -5.45 16.12 -11.11
CA SER A 79 -4.07 16.33 -10.67
C SER A 79 -4.00 16.34 -9.13
N GLY A 80 -2.93 15.79 -8.55
CA GLY A 80 -2.72 15.71 -7.09
C GLY A 80 -3.32 14.48 -6.40
N GLY A 81 -3.31 14.47 -5.06
CA GLY A 81 -3.71 13.34 -4.20
C GLY A 81 -5.20 12.95 -4.20
N GLY A 82 -6.01 13.51 -5.12
CA GLY A 82 -7.43 13.22 -5.30
C GLY A 82 -7.78 12.65 -6.68
N ALA A 83 -6.80 12.11 -7.41
CA ALA A 83 -7.02 11.52 -8.73
C ALA A 83 -7.94 10.29 -8.64
N THR A 84 -9.00 10.27 -9.46
CA THR A 84 -9.95 9.14 -9.53
C THR A 84 -9.48 8.17 -10.61
N LYS A 85 -9.46 6.87 -10.30
CA LYS A 85 -9.18 5.81 -11.27
C LYS A 85 -10.40 5.58 -12.15
N VAL A 86 -10.19 5.45 -13.45
CA VAL A 86 -11.21 4.92 -14.37
C VAL A 86 -11.40 3.43 -14.13
N THR A 87 -12.66 2.98 -14.07
CA THR A 87 -13.01 1.57 -13.92
C THR A 87 -13.31 0.96 -15.28
N LEU A 88 -12.69 -0.18 -15.56
CA LEU A 88 -12.97 -1.05 -16.69
C LEU A 88 -13.60 -2.34 -16.14
N SER A 89 -14.82 -2.64 -16.57
CA SER A 89 -15.60 -3.78 -16.11
C SER A 89 -15.83 -4.77 -17.24
N GLY A 90 -15.49 -6.04 -17.05
CA GLY A 90 -15.82 -7.11 -18.00
C GLY A 90 -17.29 -7.52 -17.99
N GLY A 91 -18.11 -6.89 -17.14
CA GLY A 91 -19.55 -7.12 -17.03
C GLY A 91 -19.96 -8.54 -16.62
N GLY A 92 -19.04 -9.32 -16.06
CA GLY A 92 -19.22 -10.70 -15.64
C GLY A 92 -19.34 -11.70 -16.79
N HIS A 93 -18.90 -11.35 -18.00
CA HIS A 93 -19.05 -12.20 -19.19
C HIS A 93 -17.85 -12.15 -20.15
N SER A 94 -16.94 -11.18 -19.99
CA SER A 94 -15.77 -11.04 -20.86
C SER A 94 -14.51 -10.74 -20.05
N ARG A 95 -13.37 -11.20 -20.56
CA ARG A 95 -12.07 -10.67 -20.13
C ARG A 95 -11.98 -9.20 -20.52
N ILE A 96 -11.21 -8.41 -19.77
CA ILE A 96 -11.08 -6.99 -20.09
C ILE A 96 -10.04 -6.81 -21.20
N PHE A 97 -8.80 -7.27 -20.96
CA PHE A 97 -7.73 -7.17 -21.94
C PHE A 97 -7.09 -8.52 -22.27
N LEU A 98 -6.92 -8.73 -23.57
CA LEU A 98 -5.97 -9.67 -24.14
C LEU A 98 -4.77 -8.87 -24.66
N ILE A 99 -3.60 -9.09 -24.08
CA ILE A 99 -2.35 -8.44 -24.50
C ILE A 99 -1.49 -9.48 -25.18
N ASP A 100 -1.32 -9.36 -26.49
CA ASP A 100 -0.48 -10.27 -27.27
C ASP A 100 0.29 -9.56 -28.39
N SER A 101 1.48 -10.04 -28.70
CA SER A 101 2.26 -9.47 -29.80
C SER A 101 1.76 -9.99 -31.14
N ALA A 102 1.21 -9.10 -31.97
CA ALA A 102 0.68 -9.46 -33.29
C ALA A 102 1.75 -10.07 -34.24
N GLY A 103 3.05 -9.91 -33.93
CA GLY A 103 4.16 -10.47 -34.71
C GLY A 103 4.71 -11.81 -34.19
N GLY A 104 4.16 -12.37 -33.13
CA GLY A 104 4.69 -13.58 -32.49
C GLY A 104 5.98 -13.34 -31.69
N PRO A 105 6.67 -14.43 -31.25
CA PRO A 105 7.88 -14.34 -30.43
C PRO A 105 8.97 -13.49 -31.10
N GLY A 106 9.45 -12.44 -30.42
CA GLY A 106 10.57 -11.60 -30.87
C GLY A 106 10.21 -10.22 -31.45
N THR A 107 8.93 -9.87 -31.52
CA THR A 107 8.49 -8.47 -31.70
C THR A 107 8.31 -7.82 -30.33
N SER A 108 8.95 -6.68 -30.09
CA SER A 108 8.91 -5.99 -28.80
C SER A 108 7.79 -4.97 -28.81
N GLN A 109 6.69 -5.25 -28.11
CA GLN A 109 5.69 -4.24 -27.72
C GLN A 109 5.84 -3.92 -26.23
N THR A 110 5.58 -2.69 -25.81
CA THR A 110 5.57 -2.24 -24.42
C THR A 110 4.19 -1.70 -24.08
N VAL A 111 3.56 -2.28 -23.07
CA VAL A 111 2.25 -1.84 -22.59
C VAL A 111 2.37 -1.30 -21.16
N ARG A 112 1.85 -0.10 -20.92
CA ARG A 112 1.74 0.49 -19.58
C ARG A 112 0.28 0.78 -19.26
N LEU A 113 -0.23 0.12 -18.22
CA LEU A 113 -1.56 0.36 -17.67
C LEU A 113 -1.39 1.07 -16.33
N PHE A 114 -1.84 2.32 -16.26
CA PHE A 114 -1.58 3.19 -15.13
C PHE A 114 -2.87 3.72 -14.52
N GLY A 115 -3.04 3.57 -13.19
CA GLY A 115 -4.14 4.22 -12.48
C GLY A 115 -5.54 3.74 -12.86
N LEU A 116 -5.69 2.48 -13.26
CA LEU A 116 -6.98 1.88 -13.66
C LEU A 116 -7.53 0.94 -12.58
N THR A 117 -8.84 0.75 -12.58
CA THR A 117 -9.50 -0.36 -11.87
C THR A 117 -10.03 -1.37 -12.89
N PHE A 118 -9.69 -2.65 -12.73
CA PHE A 118 -10.15 -3.77 -13.53
C PHE A 118 -11.07 -4.65 -12.70
N THR A 119 -12.33 -4.79 -13.10
CA THR A 119 -13.31 -5.52 -12.31
C THR A 119 -14.34 -6.30 -13.12
N ASP A 120 -15.06 -7.21 -12.48
CA ASP A 120 -16.07 -8.07 -13.10
C ASP A 120 -15.61 -8.73 -14.42
N GLY A 121 -14.32 -8.97 -14.58
CA GLY A 121 -13.75 -9.68 -15.72
C GLY A 121 -14.04 -11.16 -15.61
N ASP A 122 -14.42 -11.80 -16.72
CA ASP A 122 -14.67 -13.24 -16.78
C ASP A 122 -13.91 -13.94 -17.91
N GLY A 123 -12.97 -14.81 -17.55
CA GLY A 123 -12.22 -15.66 -18.47
C GLY A 123 -12.99 -16.84 -19.04
N THR A 124 -14.11 -17.25 -18.44
CA THR A 124 -14.79 -18.54 -18.74
C THR A 124 -15.41 -18.62 -20.14
N GLY A 125 -15.76 -17.47 -20.74
CA GLY A 125 -16.49 -17.40 -22.01
C GLY A 125 -15.65 -17.19 -23.27
N ASN A 126 -14.33 -17.06 -23.15
CA ASN A 126 -13.48 -16.62 -24.26
C ASN A 126 -12.80 -17.79 -25.01
N THR A 127 -12.99 -17.87 -26.33
CA THR A 127 -12.52 -18.95 -27.21
C THR A 127 -11.10 -18.74 -27.77
N SER A 128 -10.33 -17.76 -27.29
CA SER A 128 -8.99 -17.48 -27.82
C SER A 128 -7.92 -17.40 -26.74
N ALA A 129 -6.93 -18.29 -26.91
CA ALA A 129 -5.71 -18.49 -26.12
C ALA A 129 -5.96 -18.83 -24.64
N SER A 130 -5.67 -20.08 -24.27
CA SER A 130 -5.84 -20.71 -22.95
C SER A 130 -7.28 -20.70 -22.41
N ASP A 131 -7.98 -21.81 -22.64
CA ASP A 131 -9.34 -22.11 -22.17
C ASP A 131 -9.58 -21.62 -20.73
N GLY A 132 -10.26 -20.48 -20.57
CA GLY A 132 -10.71 -20.03 -19.26
C GLY A 132 -9.69 -19.31 -18.37
N ALA A 133 -8.57 -18.82 -18.90
CA ALA A 133 -7.53 -18.14 -18.12
C ALA A 133 -7.61 -16.60 -18.18
N GLY A 134 -7.15 -15.93 -17.10
CA GLY A 134 -7.01 -14.48 -17.02
C GLY A 134 -8.36 -13.75 -16.97
N GLY A 135 -9.00 -13.65 -15.81
CA GLY A 135 -10.33 -13.03 -15.73
C GLY A 135 -10.32 -11.55 -16.12
N ALA A 136 -9.34 -10.79 -15.63
CA ALA A 136 -9.15 -9.39 -16.03
C ALA A 136 -8.20 -9.26 -17.21
N LEU A 137 -7.01 -9.84 -17.07
CA LEU A 137 -5.88 -9.66 -17.99
C LEU A 137 -5.32 -11.03 -18.41
N LEU A 138 -5.24 -11.27 -19.71
CA LEU A 138 -4.42 -12.33 -20.30
C LEU A 138 -3.20 -11.70 -20.98
N ILE A 139 -2.00 -12.02 -20.49
CA ILE A 139 -0.72 -11.54 -21.04
C ILE A 139 -0.01 -12.71 -21.72
N TYR A 140 0.16 -12.62 -23.03
CA TYR A 140 0.73 -13.66 -23.87
C TYR A 140 2.01 -13.18 -24.57
N TYR A 141 2.99 -14.09 -24.71
CA TYR A 141 4.32 -13.81 -25.30
C TYR A 141 5.18 -12.80 -24.52
N ALA A 142 6.45 -12.66 -24.90
CA ALA A 142 7.50 -11.96 -24.13
C ALA A 142 7.35 -10.42 -23.99
N SER A 143 6.19 -9.85 -24.28
CA SER A 143 5.90 -8.42 -24.25
C SER A 143 5.99 -7.84 -22.83
N PRO A 144 6.79 -6.77 -22.59
CA PRO A 144 6.75 -6.04 -21.33
C PRO A 144 5.40 -5.37 -21.08
N VAL A 145 4.73 -5.78 -20.00
CA VAL A 145 3.50 -5.17 -19.49
C VAL A 145 3.75 -4.61 -18.09
N THR A 146 3.52 -3.31 -17.90
CA THR A 146 3.62 -2.65 -16.59
C THR A 146 2.24 -2.26 -16.08
N LEU A 147 1.90 -2.77 -14.90
CA LEU A 147 0.75 -2.38 -14.11
C LEU A 147 1.21 -1.48 -12.98
N ASP A 148 0.90 -0.17 -13.05
CA ASP A 148 1.34 0.83 -12.07
C ASP A 148 0.14 1.53 -11.44
N ARG A 149 0.03 1.48 -10.11
CA ARG A 149 -1.12 2.04 -9.35
C ARG A 149 -2.47 1.53 -9.85
N VAL A 150 -2.54 0.30 -10.35
CA VAL A 150 -3.81 -0.31 -10.77
C VAL A 150 -4.47 -1.06 -9.62
N THR A 151 -5.77 -1.31 -9.77
CA THR A 151 -6.53 -2.21 -8.91
C THR A 151 -7.14 -3.30 -9.78
N VAL A 152 -6.79 -4.57 -9.59
CA VAL A 152 -7.41 -5.72 -10.27
C VAL A 152 -8.28 -6.44 -9.24
N THR A 153 -9.61 -6.35 -9.34
CA THR A 153 -10.50 -6.85 -8.30
C THR A 153 -11.81 -7.46 -8.75
N GLY A 154 -12.27 -8.52 -8.10
CA GLY A 154 -13.59 -9.12 -8.39
C GLY A 154 -13.65 -9.82 -9.75
N ASN A 155 -12.52 -10.28 -10.28
CA ASN A 155 -12.46 -10.97 -11.57
C ASN A 155 -12.43 -12.49 -11.38
N THR A 156 -13.00 -13.21 -12.34
CA THR A 156 -13.14 -14.66 -12.31
C THR A 156 -12.55 -15.35 -13.53
N ALA A 157 -11.97 -16.53 -13.35
CA ALA A 157 -11.50 -17.38 -14.44
C ALA A 157 -11.81 -18.84 -14.13
N SER A 158 -12.17 -19.67 -15.11
CA SER A 158 -12.48 -21.09 -14.84
C SER A 158 -11.24 -21.95 -14.66
N ALA A 159 -10.13 -21.57 -15.32
CA ALA A 159 -8.87 -22.30 -15.26
C ALA A 159 -7.91 -21.65 -14.26
N SER A 160 -7.14 -20.65 -14.71
CA SER A 160 -6.09 -20.08 -13.88
C SER A 160 -5.98 -18.56 -14.01
N GLY A 161 -5.56 -17.89 -12.94
CA GLY A 161 -5.29 -16.45 -12.95
C GLY A 161 -6.59 -15.65 -12.94
N GLY A 162 -7.34 -15.69 -11.84
CA GLY A 162 -8.63 -15.01 -11.72
C GLY A 162 -8.54 -13.52 -12.04
N GLY A 163 -7.49 -12.87 -11.54
CA GLY A 163 -7.14 -11.51 -11.95
C GLY A 163 -6.30 -11.51 -13.22
N ILE A 164 -5.11 -12.11 -13.14
CA ILE A 164 -4.06 -11.98 -14.15
C ILE A 164 -3.51 -13.35 -14.51
N TRP A 165 -3.30 -13.59 -15.79
CA TRP A 165 -2.51 -14.72 -16.27
C TRP A 165 -1.40 -14.23 -17.18
N ASN A 166 -0.18 -14.75 -16.97
CA ASN A 166 1.02 -14.26 -17.63
C ASN A 166 1.89 -15.39 -18.17
N THR A 167 2.19 -15.37 -19.48
CA THR A 167 3.36 -16.05 -20.08
C THR A 167 4.44 -15.06 -20.56
N GLY A 168 4.21 -13.77 -20.39
CA GLY A 168 5.11 -12.70 -20.83
C GLY A 168 5.97 -12.10 -19.73
N THR A 169 6.37 -10.84 -19.93
CA THR A 169 7.11 -10.08 -18.93
C THR A 169 6.17 -9.10 -18.24
N LEU A 170 5.73 -9.42 -17.02
CA LEU A 170 4.82 -8.61 -16.23
C LEU A 170 5.59 -7.88 -15.11
N THR A 171 5.34 -6.58 -14.99
CA THR A 171 5.71 -5.78 -13.82
C THR A 171 4.45 -5.27 -13.12
N VAL A 172 4.30 -5.56 -11.83
CA VAL A 172 3.20 -5.07 -10.98
C VAL A 172 3.82 -4.17 -9.91
N VAL A 173 3.54 -2.88 -9.96
CA VAL A 173 4.13 -1.88 -9.07
C VAL A 173 3.06 -1.00 -8.44
N ASN A 174 3.18 -0.73 -7.13
CA ASN A 174 2.23 0.13 -6.39
C ASN A 174 0.75 -0.28 -6.59
N SER A 175 0.48 -1.56 -6.85
CA SER A 175 -0.83 -2.01 -7.33
C SER A 175 -1.48 -3.00 -6.37
N THR A 176 -2.81 -3.12 -6.48
CA THR A 176 -3.60 -4.03 -5.66
C THR A 176 -4.26 -5.09 -6.54
N VAL A 177 -4.06 -6.36 -6.22
CA VAL A 177 -4.76 -7.50 -6.84
C VAL A 177 -5.59 -8.18 -5.77
N SER A 178 -6.92 -8.02 -5.79
CA SER A 178 -7.74 -8.44 -4.66
C SER A 178 -9.08 -9.05 -5.01
N ASN A 179 -9.56 -9.99 -4.20
CA ASN A 179 -10.90 -10.59 -4.38
C ASN A 179 -11.11 -11.20 -5.78
N ASN A 180 -10.05 -11.71 -6.41
CA ASN A 180 -10.16 -12.42 -7.68
C ASN A 180 -10.23 -13.93 -7.43
N SER A 181 -10.91 -14.67 -8.30
CA SER A 181 -11.16 -16.09 -8.12
C SER A 181 -10.88 -16.92 -9.38
N ALA A 182 -10.24 -18.08 -9.21
CA ALA A 182 -10.06 -19.04 -10.29
C ALA A 182 -9.97 -20.47 -9.78
N GLY A 183 -9.92 -21.45 -10.69
CA GLY A 183 -9.54 -22.82 -10.34
C GLY A 183 -8.17 -22.83 -9.65
N ASP A 184 -7.17 -22.25 -10.31
CA ASP A 184 -5.81 -22.03 -9.82
C ASP A 184 -5.45 -20.55 -9.80
N ALA A 185 -4.64 -20.09 -8.85
CA ALA A 185 -4.20 -18.68 -8.78
C ALA A 185 -5.36 -17.69 -8.85
N GLY A 186 -6.04 -17.45 -7.72
CA GLY A 186 -7.08 -16.42 -7.67
C GLY A 186 -6.56 -15.06 -8.17
N GLY A 187 -5.36 -14.66 -7.74
CA GLY A 187 -4.74 -13.38 -8.11
C GLY A 187 -3.98 -13.43 -9.44
N LEU A 188 -2.79 -14.02 -9.42
CA LEU A 188 -1.86 -14.07 -10.57
C LEU A 188 -1.36 -15.49 -10.82
N TYR A 189 -1.53 -15.96 -12.05
CA TYR A 189 -0.84 -17.14 -12.56
C TYR A 189 0.34 -16.74 -13.45
N ASN A 190 1.56 -17.01 -13.00
CA ASN A 190 2.77 -16.84 -13.82
C ASN A 190 3.20 -18.20 -14.41
N ALA A 191 2.92 -18.41 -15.69
CA ALA A 191 3.18 -19.65 -16.39
C ALA A 191 4.70 -19.89 -16.64
N GLY A 192 5.05 -21.05 -17.19
CA GLY A 192 6.44 -21.53 -17.33
C GLY A 192 7.41 -20.55 -17.99
N ASP A 193 6.97 -19.92 -19.08
CA ASP A 193 7.80 -18.94 -19.81
C ASP A 193 7.64 -17.50 -19.26
N GLY A 194 6.75 -17.31 -18.29
CA GLY A 194 6.41 -16.00 -17.73
C GLY A 194 7.46 -15.50 -16.75
N THR A 195 7.71 -14.18 -16.82
CA THR A 195 8.45 -13.42 -15.82
C THR A 195 7.51 -12.44 -15.14
N ALA A 196 7.46 -12.44 -13.81
CA ALA A 196 6.68 -11.50 -13.00
C ALA A 196 7.59 -10.78 -12.00
N THR A 197 7.63 -9.45 -12.06
CA THR A 197 8.27 -8.59 -11.05
C THR A 197 7.19 -7.85 -10.29
N ILE A 198 7.13 -8.01 -8.98
CA ILE A 198 6.09 -7.46 -8.12
C ILE A 198 6.76 -6.60 -7.06
N THR A 199 6.42 -5.31 -6.99
CA THR A 199 7.06 -4.36 -6.07
C THR A 199 6.03 -3.45 -5.43
N SER A 200 6.16 -3.20 -4.13
CA SER A 200 5.29 -2.26 -3.40
C SER A 200 3.79 -2.53 -3.59
N SER A 201 3.42 -3.80 -3.76
CA SER A 201 2.09 -4.22 -4.20
C SER A 201 1.42 -5.16 -3.19
N THR A 202 0.09 -5.20 -3.24
CA THR A 202 -0.71 -6.00 -2.30
C THR A 202 -1.59 -6.98 -3.06
N PHE A 203 -1.49 -8.25 -2.70
CA PHE A 203 -2.41 -9.28 -3.15
C PHE A 203 -3.26 -9.74 -1.97
N SER A 204 -4.57 -9.51 -2.03
CA SER A 204 -5.43 -9.79 -0.88
C SER A 204 -6.80 -10.38 -1.17
N GLY A 205 -7.25 -11.33 -0.38
CA GLY A 205 -8.59 -11.91 -0.55
C GLY A 205 -8.79 -12.70 -1.85
N ASN A 206 -7.72 -13.06 -2.56
CA ASN A 206 -7.83 -13.84 -3.78
C ASN A 206 -8.06 -15.33 -3.46
N SER A 207 -8.79 -16.04 -4.30
CA SER A 207 -9.23 -17.41 -4.04
C SER A 207 -8.97 -18.38 -5.20
N ALA A 208 -8.21 -19.45 -4.93
CA ALA A 208 -8.13 -20.64 -5.79
C ALA A 208 -9.09 -21.71 -5.28
N THR A 209 -10.05 -22.11 -6.11
CA THR A 209 -11.18 -22.95 -5.69
C THR A 209 -11.04 -24.43 -6.03
N ASP A 210 -10.12 -24.81 -6.93
CA ASP A 210 -9.96 -26.21 -7.33
C ASP A 210 -9.04 -26.96 -6.34
N ALA A 211 -9.66 -27.82 -5.52
CA ALA A 211 -8.94 -28.67 -4.57
C ALA A 211 -8.14 -29.81 -5.23
N SER A 212 -8.41 -30.12 -6.49
CA SER A 212 -7.75 -31.20 -7.24
C SER A 212 -6.54 -30.74 -8.04
N SER A 213 -6.30 -29.43 -8.07
CA SER A 213 -5.33 -28.80 -8.96
C SER A 213 -4.17 -28.15 -8.19
N ILE A 214 -3.45 -27.27 -8.87
CA ILE A 214 -2.25 -26.56 -8.41
C ILE A 214 -2.70 -25.37 -7.55
N GLY A 215 -2.51 -25.52 -6.24
CA GLY A 215 -2.92 -24.49 -5.28
C GLY A 215 -2.21 -23.15 -5.51
N GLY A 216 -2.66 -22.09 -4.83
CA GLY A 216 -2.15 -20.73 -4.97
C GLY A 216 -3.29 -19.74 -4.83
N GLY A 217 -3.60 -19.28 -3.62
CA GLY A 217 -4.70 -18.32 -3.44
C GLY A 217 -4.38 -16.98 -4.11
N ALA A 218 -3.23 -16.41 -3.78
CA ALA A 218 -2.74 -15.17 -4.38
C ALA A 218 -1.96 -15.41 -5.69
N ILE A 219 -0.89 -16.20 -5.62
CA ILE A 219 0.05 -16.37 -6.74
C ILE A 219 0.39 -17.84 -6.95
N VAL A 220 0.35 -18.28 -8.21
CA VAL A 220 1.04 -19.50 -8.67
C VAL A 220 2.20 -19.11 -9.57
N ASN A 221 3.38 -19.67 -9.31
CA ASN A 221 4.55 -19.46 -10.15
C ASN A 221 5.11 -20.76 -10.73
N SER A 222 5.07 -20.84 -12.05
CA SER A 222 5.72 -21.86 -12.87
C SER A 222 6.94 -21.33 -13.65
N GLY A 223 7.07 -20.01 -13.79
CA GLY A 223 8.19 -19.33 -14.45
C GLY A 223 9.10 -18.61 -13.45
N THR A 224 9.47 -17.36 -13.73
CA THR A 224 10.29 -16.55 -12.81
C THR A 224 9.43 -15.49 -12.13
N ALA A 225 9.43 -15.46 -10.79
CA ALA A 225 8.75 -14.42 -10.02
C ALA A 225 9.72 -13.78 -9.02
N ALA A 226 9.74 -12.45 -8.96
CA ALA A 226 10.45 -11.69 -7.95
C ALA A 226 9.47 -10.77 -7.23
N LEU A 227 9.33 -10.93 -5.92
CA LEU A 227 8.50 -10.07 -5.06
C LEU A 227 9.42 -9.28 -4.13
N THR A 228 9.18 -7.98 -4.07
CA THR A 228 9.94 -7.07 -3.21
C THR A 228 8.98 -6.11 -2.52
N ASN A 229 9.16 -5.88 -1.21
CA ASN A 229 8.36 -4.89 -0.47
C ASN A 229 6.85 -5.07 -0.71
N SER A 230 6.38 -6.33 -0.72
CA SER A 230 5.02 -6.64 -1.14
C SER A 230 4.30 -7.50 -0.10
N THR A 231 2.98 -7.35 -0.06
CA THR A 231 2.12 -8.00 0.93
C THR A 231 1.20 -9.01 0.25
N LEU A 232 1.20 -10.27 0.71
CA LEU A 232 0.23 -11.30 0.34
C LEU A 232 -0.62 -11.61 1.59
N SER A 233 -1.87 -11.14 1.62
CA SER A 233 -2.70 -11.22 2.84
C SER A 233 -4.12 -11.74 2.61
N GLY A 234 -4.60 -12.65 3.46
CA GLY A 234 -6.01 -13.06 3.41
C GLY A 234 -6.39 -13.87 2.17
N ASN A 235 -5.44 -14.47 1.45
CA ASN A 235 -5.71 -15.25 0.25
C ASN A 235 -6.03 -16.70 0.60
N THR A 236 -6.90 -17.36 -0.18
CA THR A 236 -7.38 -18.72 0.12
C THR A 236 -7.10 -19.68 -1.03
N SER A 237 -6.57 -20.85 -0.73
CA SER A 237 -6.37 -21.95 -1.67
C SER A 237 -7.09 -23.20 -1.16
N ALA A 238 -7.86 -23.86 -2.02
CA ALA A 238 -8.43 -25.18 -1.71
C ALA A 238 -7.36 -26.29 -1.69
N ALA A 239 -6.19 -26.03 -2.28
CA ALA A 239 -5.01 -26.91 -2.30
C ALA A 239 -3.85 -26.25 -1.52
N ASN A 240 -2.61 -26.31 -2.00
CA ASN A 240 -1.44 -25.78 -1.29
C ASN A 240 -1.24 -24.27 -1.51
N GLY A 241 -0.50 -23.59 -0.63
CA GLY A 241 -0.03 -22.21 -0.89
C GLY A 241 -1.15 -21.18 -0.93
N GLY A 242 -1.65 -20.72 0.21
CA GLY A 242 -2.69 -19.68 0.23
C GLY A 242 -2.16 -18.35 -0.31
N GLY A 243 -0.97 -17.93 0.14
CA GLY A 243 -0.28 -16.76 -0.39
C GLY A 243 0.42 -17.05 -1.72
N LEU A 244 1.40 -17.96 -1.69
CA LEU A 244 2.23 -18.30 -2.85
C LEU A 244 2.34 -19.82 -3.01
N TYR A 245 2.21 -20.30 -4.25
CA TYR A 245 2.56 -21.66 -4.62
C TYR A 245 3.68 -21.69 -5.66
N ALA A 246 4.83 -22.25 -5.29
CA ALA A 246 5.97 -22.45 -6.18
C ALA A 246 5.86 -23.81 -6.88
N ARG A 247 5.29 -23.81 -8.09
CA ARG A 247 5.00 -25.05 -8.83
C ARG A 247 6.25 -25.65 -9.47
N SER A 248 6.79 -24.99 -10.49
CA SER A 248 7.96 -25.46 -11.24
C SER A 248 9.01 -24.37 -11.49
N GLY A 249 8.67 -23.13 -11.11
CA GLY A 249 9.46 -21.94 -11.38
C GLY A 249 10.40 -21.55 -10.25
N THR A 250 11.05 -20.39 -10.41
CA THR A 250 11.83 -19.76 -9.34
C THR A 250 11.07 -18.56 -8.79
N SER A 251 10.82 -18.56 -7.49
CA SER A 251 10.23 -17.44 -6.75
C SER A 251 11.29 -16.84 -5.83
N THR A 252 11.56 -15.55 -5.97
CA THR A 252 12.46 -14.80 -5.09
C THR A 252 11.66 -13.79 -4.28
N LEU A 253 11.77 -13.84 -2.96
CA LEU A 253 11.07 -12.97 -2.03
C LEU A 253 12.09 -12.16 -1.24
N ASP A 254 11.97 -10.84 -1.25
CA ASP A 254 12.78 -9.93 -0.45
C ASP A 254 11.87 -8.92 0.26
N SER A 255 11.96 -8.85 1.58
CA SER A 255 11.25 -7.83 2.35
C SER A 255 9.74 -7.89 2.10
N CYS A 256 9.16 -9.10 2.12
CA CYS A 256 7.74 -9.33 1.88
C CYS A 256 7.00 -9.72 3.18
N THR A 257 5.69 -9.50 3.22
CA THR A 257 4.82 -9.96 4.33
C THR A 257 3.76 -10.91 3.78
N ILE A 258 3.76 -12.17 4.23
CA ILE A 258 2.82 -13.22 3.82
C ILE A 258 2.06 -13.69 5.05
N THR A 259 0.80 -13.26 5.19
CA THR A 259 0.04 -13.42 6.44
C THR A 259 -1.45 -13.63 6.19
N ASP A 260 -2.20 -14.13 7.18
CA ASP A 260 -3.65 -14.36 7.10
C ASP A 260 -4.11 -15.25 5.92
N ASN A 261 -3.19 -15.95 5.24
CA ASN A 261 -3.54 -16.77 4.09
C ASN A 261 -3.98 -18.16 4.54
N THR A 262 -4.95 -18.75 3.85
CA THR A 262 -5.50 -20.06 4.16
C THR A 262 -5.26 -21.06 3.04
N ALA A 263 -4.82 -22.27 3.37
CA ALA A 263 -4.65 -23.37 2.40
C ALA A 263 -4.95 -24.74 3.01
N GLN A 264 -4.88 -25.81 2.22
CA GLN A 264 -4.80 -27.16 2.75
C GLN A 264 -3.48 -27.41 3.48
N TYR A 265 -2.36 -27.10 2.81
CA TYR A 265 -1.00 -27.14 3.34
C TYR A 265 -0.25 -25.88 2.91
N GLY A 266 0.60 -25.34 3.77
CA GLY A 266 1.34 -24.12 3.48
C GLY A 266 0.40 -22.94 3.25
N GLY A 267 -0.39 -22.58 4.27
CA GLY A 267 -1.28 -21.42 4.23
C GLY A 267 -0.58 -20.19 3.68
N GLY A 268 0.63 -19.89 4.13
CA GLY A 268 1.46 -18.84 3.53
C GLY A 268 2.08 -19.27 2.20
N ILE A 269 3.00 -20.23 2.24
CA ILE A 269 3.76 -20.71 1.08
C ILE A 269 3.64 -22.23 0.94
N GLY A 270 3.30 -22.71 -0.26
CA GLY A 270 3.39 -24.11 -0.66
C GLY A 270 4.38 -24.31 -1.80
N GLN A 271 4.94 -25.52 -1.91
CA GLN A 271 5.89 -25.89 -2.97
C GLN A 271 5.51 -27.23 -3.59
N ASP A 272 5.75 -27.35 -4.90
CA ASP A 272 5.87 -28.63 -5.61
C ASP A 272 7.35 -28.91 -5.95
N VAL A 273 7.78 -28.64 -7.19
CA VAL A 273 9.16 -28.81 -7.64
C VAL A 273 9.88 -27.48 -7.88
N GLY A 274 9.21 -26.34 -7.65
CA GLY A 274 9.77 -25.00 -7.81
C GLY A 274 10.81 -24.64 -6.76
N VAL A 275 11.60 -23.61 -7.05
CA VAL A 275 12.63 -23.06 -6.16
C VAL A 275 12.07 -21.81 -5.46
N ILE A 276 12.31 -21.72 -4.16
CA ILE A 276 11.96 -20.53 -3.35
C ILE A 276 13.25 -19.97 -2.74
N ASN A 277 13.59 -18.74 -3.10
CA ASN A 277 14.63 -17.95 -2.45
C ASN A 277 13.94 -16.90 -1.58
N ILE A 278 14.31 -16.80 -0.31
CA ILE A 278 13.61 -15.94 0.64
C ILE A 278 14.58 -15.18 1.53
N LEU A 279 14.39 -13.87 1.63
CA LEU A 279 15.22 -12.94 2.39
C LEU A 279 14.32 -11.92 3.08
N ASN A 280 14.65 -11.59 4.33
CA ASN A 280 14.02 -10.49 5.05
C ASN A 280 12.48 -10.53 5.07
N THR A 281 11.86 -11.71 5.05
CA THR A 281 10.42 -11.89 4.79
C THR A 281 9.69 -12.47 6.00
N ILE A 282 8.48 -11.97 6.27
CA ILE A 282 7.56 -12.52 7.26
C ILE A 282 6.64 -13.54 6.59
N VAL A 283 6.55 -14.75 7.14
CA VAL A 283 5.54 -15.77 6.83
C VAL A 283 4.93 -16.26 8.14
N ALA A 284 3.85 -15.65 8.58
CA ALA A 284 3.25 -15.88 9.89
C ALA A 284 1.75 -15.59 9.91
N GLU A 285 1.04 -16.11 10.91
CA GLU A 285 -0.42 -15.97 11.09
C GLU A 285 -1.24 -16.57 9.93
N ASN A 286 -0.63 -17.47 9.14
CA ASN A 286 -1.36 -18.19 8.11
C ASN A 286 -2.07 -19.41 8.70
N THR A 287 -3.03 -19.97 7.96
CA THR A 287 -3.84 -21.12 8.39
C THR A 287 -3.71 -22.26 7.39
N ALA A 288 -3.45 -23.47 7.88
CA ALA A 288 -3.62 -24.70 7.12
C ALA A 288 -4.81 -25.48 7.67
N THR A 289 -5.73 -25.90 6.79
CA THR A 289 -6.86 -26.75 7.18
C THR A 289 -6.42 -28.18 7.52
N SER A 290 -5.22 -28.59 7.10
CA SER A 290 -4.56 -29.83 7.52
C SER A 290 -3.41 -29.56 8.49
N VAL A 291 -2.19 -29.33 7.98
CA VAL A 291 -0.97 -29.05 8.77
C VAL A 291 -0.06 -28.11 7.98
N TYR A 292 0.97 -27.56 8.65
CA TYR A 292 1.98 -26.68 8.06
C TYR A 292 1.39 -25.32 7.66
N PRO A 293 0.95 -24.51 8.64
CA PRO A 293 0.20 -23.28 8.40
C PRO A 293 0.99 -22.23 7.63
N ASP A 294 2.28 -22.01 7.95
CA ASP A 294 3.04 -20.93 7.31
C ASP A 294 3.74 -21.38 6.04
N VAL A 295 4.58 -22.41 6.12
CA VAL A 295 5.38 -22.89 4.98
C VAL A 295 5.32 -24.40 4.88
N PHE A 296 4.89 -24.90 3.72
CA PHE A 296 5.04 -26.29 3.31
C PHE A 296 5.98 -26.37 2.11
N ALA A 297 7.28 -26.22 2.39
CA ALA A 297 8.32 -26.12 1.37
C ALA A 297 9.73 -26.29 1.95
N THR A 298 10.68 -26.63 1.08
CA THR A 298 12.11 -26.40 1.29
C THR A 298 12.53 -25.11 0.57
N VAL A 299 13.09 -24.16 1.33
CA VAL A 299 13.52 -22.85 0.82
C VAL A 299 15.04 -22.72 0.81
N THR A 300 15.54 -21.77 0.02
CA THR A 300 16.90 -21.23 0.17
C THR A 300 16.80 -19.89 0.88
N SER A 301 17.19 -19.86 2.15
CA SER A 301 17.16 -18.64 2.96
C SER A 301 18.40 -17.77 2.74
N GLY A 302 18.18 -16.49 2.45
CA GLY A 302 19.18 -15.43 2.51
C GLY A 302 19.36 -14.83 3.92
N GLY A 303 18.60 -15.30 4.90
CA GLY A 303 18.58 -14.79 6.27
C GLY A 303 17.46 -13.80 6.57
N TYR A 304 17.37 -13.41 7.83
CA TYR A 304 16.47 -12.39 8.37
C TYR A 304 14.99 -12.67 8.13
N ASN A 305 14.57 -13.94 8.04
CA ASN A 305 13.16 -14.27 7.87
C ASN A 305 12.49 -14.49 9.21
N LEU A 306 11.17 -14.27 9.27
CA LEU A 306 10.35 -14.61 10.42
C LEU A 306 9.25 -15.58 9.99
N VAL A 307 9.33 -16.81 10.47
CA VAL A 307 8.32 -17.86 10.29
C VAL A 307 7.60 -18.09 11.60
N GLY A 308 6.28 -17.90 11.62
CA GLY A 308 5.46 -18.02 12.82
C GLY A 308 5.47 -19.44 13.39
N ASP A 309 5.15 -20.42 12.56
CA ASP A 309 5.21 -21.86 12.82
C ASP A 309 6.01 -22.56 11.72
N GLY A 310 7.21 -23.01 12.06
CA GLY A 310 8.12 -23.71 11.16
C GLY A 310 7.75 -25.16 10.87
N THR A 311 6.61 -25.67 11.31
CA THR A 311 6.20 -27.03 10.92
C THR A 311 6.00 -27.11 9.41
N GLY A 312 6.66 -28.09 8.77
CA GLY A 312 6.63 -28.24 7.30
C GLY A 312 7.61 -27.34 6.54
N ALA A 313 8.28 -26.44 7.24
CA ALA A 313 9.31 -25.56 6.69
C ALA A 313 10.69 -26.21 6.79
N ALA A 314 11.47 -26.14 5.72
CA ALA A 314 12.88 -26.52 5.72
C ALA A 314 13.74 -25.46 5.03
N GLY A 315 15.01 -25.34 5.41
CA GLY A 315 15.99 -24.44 4.76
C GLY A 315 16.07 -23.02 5.31
N PHE A 316 15.32 -22.69 6.37
CA PHE A 316 15.48 -21.46 7.16
C PHE A 316 16.67 -21.56 8.12
N THR A 317 17.87 -21.64 7.54
CA THR A 317 19.15 -21.71 8.26
C THR A 317 20.03 -20.49 7.97
N GLY A 318 19.47 -19.44 7.37
CA GLY A 318 20.15 -18.20 7.07
C GLY A 318 20.46 -17.40 8.32
N THR A 319 21.29 -16.38 8.17
CA THR A 319 21.65 -15.48 9.28
C THR A 319 20.39 -14.87 9.90
N ALA A 320 20.24 -14.99 11.22
CA ALA A 320 19.15 -14.36 11.98
C ALA A 320 17.72 -14.75 11.53
N ASP A 321 17.55 -15.91 10.88
CA ASP A 321 16.22 -16.48 10.69
C ASP A 321 15.56 -16.78 12.06
N GLN A 322 14.32 -16.34 12.21
CA GLN A 322 13.47 -16.60 13.36
C GLN A 322 12.40 -17.61 12.94
N VAL A 323 12.40 -18.80 13.53
CA VAL A 323 11.47 -19.87 13.17
C VAL A 323 10.80 -20.41 14.43
N GLY A 324 9.51 -20.14 14.57
CA GLY A 324 8.70 -20.68 15.66
C GLY A 324 8.34 -22.14 15.46
N THR A 325 7.60 -22.70 16.41
CA THR A 325 7.14 -24.08 16.37
C THR A 325 5.64 -24.15 16.63
N ALA A 326 4.97 -25.24 16.25
CA ALA A 326 3.56 -25.44 16.57
C ALA A 326 3.22 -25.30 18.07
N ALA A 327 4.15 -25.63 18.97
CA ALA A 327 3.95 -25.50 20.43
C ALA A 327 4.28 -24.10 20.97
N SER A 328 5.04 -23.30 20.22
CA SER A 328 5.47 -21.96 20.60
C SER A 328 5.66 -21.15 19.31
N PRO A 329 4.56 -20.74 18.66
CA PRO A 329 4.65 -19.94 17.45
C PRO A 329 5.16 -18.54 17.78
N ILE A 330 5.84 -17.92 16.82
CA ILE A 330 6.27 -16.52 16.91
C ILE A 330 5.14 -15.65 16.38
N ASP A 331 4.60 -14.79 17.24
CA ASP A 331 3.65 -13.75 16.87
C ASP A 331 4.42 -12.55 16.30
N PRO A 332 4.28 -12.23 14.99
CA PRO A 332 4.94 -11.09 14.37
C PRO A 332 4.39 -9.74 14.86
N LYS A 333 3.26 -9.73 15.57
CA LYS A 333 2.51 -8.55 16.03
C LYS A 333 2.18 -7.61 14.90
N LEU A 334 1.45 -8.12 13.91
CA LEU A 334 1.01 -7.35 12.76
C LEU A 334 -0.29 -6.58 13.09
N GLY A 335 -0.38 -5.33 12.62
CA GLY A 335 -1.63 -4.57 12.57
C GLY A 335 -2.54 -5.10 11.46
N ALA A 336 -3.78 -4.61 11.43
CA ALA A 336 -4.72 -4.95 10.35
C ALA A 336 -4.19 -4.52 8.97
N LEU A 337 -4.59 -5.25 7.92
CA LEU A 337 -4.36 -4.85 6.54
C LEU A 337 -5.13 -3.55 6.25
N GLN A 338 -4.42 -2.44 6.11
CA GLN A 338 -5.02 -1.14 5.84
C GLN A 338 -4.00 -0.21 5.16
N LEU A 339 -4.46 0.96 4.71
CA LEU A 339 -3.58 2.00 4.20
C LEU A 339 -2.78 2.64 5.34
N ASN A 340 -1.59 2.12 5.62
CA ASN A 340 -0.64 2.67 6.60
C ASN A 340 0.34 3.69 5.98
N GLY A 341 -0.08 4.34 4.89
CA GLY A 341 0.76 5.16 4.00
C GLY A 341 1.06 4.45 2.66
N GLY A 342 1.59 5.19 1.68
CA GLY A 342 1.89 4.66 0.34
C GLY A 342 0.67 4.49 -0.56
N PHE A 343 0.82 3.70 -1.63
CA PHE A 343 -0.24 3.48 -2.64
C PHE A 343 -1.10 2.23 -2.38
N THR A 344 -0.64 1.32 -1.53
CA THR A 344 -1.24 0.00 -1.31
C THR A 344 -1.29 -0.32 0.19
N ALA A 345 -2.25 -1.17 0.59
CA ALA A 345 -2.42 -1.54 1.99
C ALA A 345 -1.30 -2.46 2.48
N THR A 346 -0.85 -2.27 3.71
CA THR A 346 0.20 -3.06 4.38
C THR A 346 -0.27 -3.53 5.76
N HIS A 347 0.48 -4.43 6.38
CA HIS A 347 0.39 -4.70 7.82
C HIS A 347 1.49 -3.92 8.54
N ALA A 348 1.12 -2.95 9.38
CA ALA A 348 2.08 -2.23 10.20
C ALA A 348 2.62 -3.13 11.32
N LEU A 349 3.90 -3.01 11.68
CA LEU A 349 4.42 -3.67 12.89
C LEU A 349 3.87 -2.96 14.13
N GLN A 350 3.33 -3.72 15.07
CA GLN A 350 2.90 -3.20 16.37
C GLN A 350 4.09 -3.11 17.35
N ALA A 351 3.89 -2.38 18.44
CA ALA A 351 4.92 -2.18 19.45
C ALA A 351 5.46 -3.50 20.03
N GLY A 352 6.80 -3.62 20.06
CA GLY A 352 7.50 -4.81 20.52
C GLY A 352 7.37 -6.02 19.58
N SER A 353 7.12 -5.78 18.29
CA SER A 353 7.20 -6.81 17.26
C SER A 353 8.59 -7.44 17.23
N PRO A 354 8.69 -8.79 17.14
CA PRO A 354 9.96 -9.47 16.93
C PRO A 354 10.55 -9.27 15.53
N ALA A 355 9.82 -8.64 14.60
CA ALA A 355 10.31 -8.29 13.27
C ALA A 355 10.98 -6.89 13.21
N ALA A 356 10.86 -6.09 14.27
CA ALA A 356 11.35 -4.71 14.30
C ALA A 356 12.86 -4.65 14.56
N ASP A 357 13.59 -3.82 13.81
CA ASP A 357 15.02 -3.50 13.93
C ASP A 357 15.97 -4.71 13.86
N VAL A 358 15.52 -5.84 13.32
CA VAL A 358 16.29 -7.11 13.29
C VAL A 358 16.44 -7.71 11.88
N GLY A 359 16.00 -6.98 10.86
CA GLY A 359 16.09 -7.33 9.46
C GLY A 359 17.43 -7.00 8.80
N GLY A 360 17.54 -7.36 7.52
CA GLY A 360 18.74 -7.19 6.70
C GLY A 360 18.46 -6.74 5.26
N GLY A 361 19.30 -7.18 4.33
CA GLY A 361 19.14 -6.89 2.89
C GLY A 361 19.64 -5.50 2.47
N THR A 362 19.31 -5.11 1.22
CA THR A 362 19.81 -3.88 0.58
C THR A 362 18.73 -2.86 0.20
N GLN A 363 17.44 -3.22 0.28
CA GLN A 363 16.31 -2.33 -0.03
C GLN A 363 16.36 -0.99 0.72
N THR A 364 16.23 0.13 0.00
CA THR A 364 16.36 1.48 0.57
C THR A 364 15.05 2.08 1.06
N VAL A 365 13.92 1.46 0.68
CA VAL A 365 12.57 1.86 1.09
C VAL A 365 11.71 0.64 1.38
N ASP A 366 10.62 0.84 2.12
CA ASP A 366 9.57 -0.17 2.35
C ASP A 366 8.45 -0.11 1.29
N GLN A 367 7.39 -0.91 1.46
CA GLN A 367 6.25 -0.95 0.54
C GLN A 367 5.59 0.41 0.32
N ARG A 368 5.64 1.30 1.30
CA ARG A 368 5.01 2.61 1.27
C ARG A 368 5.92 3.67 0.64
N GLY A 369 7.16 3.32 0.33
CA GLY A 369 8.21 4.23 -0.08
C GLY A 369 8.88 4.95 1.10
N GLN A 370 8.68 4.49 2.33
CA GLN A 370 9.36 5.08 3.50
C GLN A 370 10.80 4.57 3.59
N PRO A 371 11.76 5.40 4.02
CA PRO A 371 13.17 5.01 4.09
C PRO A 371 13.44 3.78 4.98
N ARG A 372 14.46 3.00 4.59
CA ARG A 372 15.04 1.89 5.38
C ARG A 372 16.54 2.11 5.64
N PRO A 373 17.05 1.79 6.84
CA PRO A 373 16.28 1.51 8.05
C PRO A 373 15.56 2.76 8.55
N SER A 374 14.60 2.60 9.45
CA SER A 374 14.08 3.68 10.29
C SER A 374 14.15 3.24 11.75
N GLY A 375 15.34 3.36 12.34
CA GLY A 375 15.60 2.88 13.69
C GLY A 375 17.03 2.40 13.83
N GLN A 376 17.22 1.40 14.69
CA GLN A 376 18.53 0.78 14.94
C GLN A 376 18.88 -0.26 13.88
N GLY A 377 17.88 -0.78 13.18
CA GLY A 377 18.03 -1.77 12.11
C GLY A 377 16.91 -1.65 11.09
N ARG A 378 16.96 -2.49 10.06
CA ARG A 378 15.84 -2.64 9.13
C ARG A 378 14.81 -3.56 9.76
N ASP A 379 13.57 -3.47 9.33
CA ASP A 379 12.56 -4.43 9.73
C ASP A 379 12.50 -5.62 8.77
N ILE A 380 12.15 -6.78 9.33
CA ILE A 380 11.74 -7.94 8.56
C ILE A 380 10.35 -7.67 8.00
N GLY A 381 10.13 -7.98 6.72
CA GLY A 381 8.84 -7.85 6.06
C GLY A 381 8.71 -6.61 5.17
N ALA A 382 7.48 -6.36 4.71
CA ALA A 382 7.17 -5.29 3.74
C ALA A 382 7.07 -3.89 4.34
N TYR A 383 6.98 -3.79 5.67
CA TYR A 383 6.76 -2.55 6.40
C TYR A 383 7.98 -2.21 7.26
N GLU A 384 8.39 -0.94 7.24
CA GLU A 384 9.40 -0.40 8.15
C GLU A 384 8.74 0.48 9.23
N ALA A 385 8.69 0.00 10.46
CA ALA A 385 8.30 0.76 11.63
C ALA A 385 9.10 2.06 11.68
N GLN A 386 8.38 3.17 11.62
CA GLN A 386 9.00 4.46 11.74
C GLN A 386 9.20 4.78 13.21
N THR A 387 10.36 5.34 13.57
CA THR A 387 10.50 5.81 14.95
C THR A 387 9.61 7.03 15.13
N ARG A 388 8.74 6.96 16.15
CA ARG A 388 7.91 8.08 16.61
C ARG A 388 8.24 8.35 18.07
N PRO A 389 9.43 8.91 18.36
CA PRO A 389 9.88 9.05 19.72
C PRO A 389 8.93 9.98 20.49
N THR A 390 8.73 9.69 21.77
CA THR A 390 8.02 10.56 22.69
C THR A 390 8.96 11.00 23.79
N VAL A 391 9.15 12.30 23.94
CA VAL A 391 9.93 12.90 25.03
C VAL A 391 8.98 13.62 25.97
N ASN A 392 8.95 13.17 27.22
CA ASN A 392 8.17 13.82 28.27
C ASN A 392 9.08 14.71 29.13
N GLY A 393 8.55 15.87 29.53
CA GLY A 393 9.05 16.68 30.61
C GLY A 393 8.78 16.04 31.97
N THR A 394 8.70 16.88 32.98
CA THR A 394 8.57 16.55 34.39
C THR A 394 7.33 17.26 34.96
N ALA A 395 7.13 17.22 36.27
CA ALA A 395 6.00 17.92 36.90
C ALA A 395 6.30 19.39 37.26
N GLY A 396 7.41 19.94 36.80
CA GLY A 396 7.75 21.34 36.98
C GLY A 396 8.36 21.92 35.72
N ASN A 397 8.59 23.23 35.73
CA ASN A 397 8.98 23.99 34.54
C ASN A 397 10.20 23.43 33.83
N ASP A 398 10.00 22.98 32.60
CA ASP A 398 10.97 22.38 31.73
C ASP A 398 11.29 23.25 30.53
N ARG A 399 12.55 23.23 30.11
CA ARG A 399 12.97 23.74 28.81
C ARG A 399 13.41 22.56 27.94
N ILE A 400 12.59 22.23 26.94
CA ILE A 400 12.86 21.14 25.99
C ILE A 400 13.13 21.73 24.61
N VAL A 401 14.26 21.34 24.02
CA VAL A 401 14.70 21.82 22.71
C VAL A 401 15.01 20.64 21.82
N VAL A 402 14.35 20.58 20.67
CA VAL A 402 14.64 19.65 19.57
C VAL A 402 15.61 20.36 18.63
N GLN A 403 16.77 19.77 18.37
CA GLN A 403 17.78 20.42 17.53
C GLN A 403 18.67 19.40 16.81
N PRO A 404 19.29 19.77 15.68
CA PRO A 404 20.36 18.98 15.10
C PRO A 404 21.50 18.82 16.10
N ARG A 405 22.03 17.60 16.23
CA ARG A 405 23.11 17.28 17.14
C ARG A 405 24.42 17.93 16.66
N ALA A 406 25.07 18.69 17.53
CA ALA A 406 26.25 19.47 17.14
C ALA A 406 27.44 18.61 16.65
N SER A 407 27.59 17.40 17.19
CA SER A 407 28.65 16.46 16.79
C SER A 407 28.33 15.69 15.50
N ASP A 408 27.06 15.62 15.12
CA ASP A 408 26.58 14.95 13.92
C ASP A 408 25.25 15.55 13.48
N PRO A 409 25.26 16.53 12.56
CA PRO A 409 24.04 17.22 12.10
C PRO A 409 23.04 16.31 11.39
N THR A 410 23.39 15.06 11.08
CA THR A 410 22.44 14.08 10.54
C THR A 410 21.53 13.48 11.61
N GLN A 411 21.83 13.72 12.89
CA GLN A 411 21.00 13.33 14.03
C GLN A 411 20.22 14.51 14.60
N ILE A 412 19.02 14.22 15.11
CA ILE A 412 18.27 15.09 16.01
C ILE A 412 18.54 14.66 17.44
N GLU A 413 18.85 15.62 18.30
CA GLU A 413 18.85 15.45 19.75
C GLU A 413 17.69 16.22 20.38
N VAL A 414 17.19 15.69 21.50
CA VAL A 414 16.29 16.44 22.38
C VAL A 414 17.03 16.73 23.68
N VAL A 415 17.10 18.01 24.01
CA VAL A 415 17.78 18.53 25.21
C VAL A 415 16.73 19.04 26.18
N ARG A 416 16.67 18.45 27.37
CA ARG A 416 15.83 18.93 28.49
C ARG A 416 16.72 19.54 29.55
N ASN A 417 16.50 20.81 29.88
CA ASN A 417 17.25 21.56 30.92
C ASN A 417 18.78 21.46 30.77
N GLY A 418 19.26 21.47 29.53
CA GLY A 418 20.68 21.40 29.20
C GLY A 418 21.28 19.99 29.17
N GLN A 419 20.49 18.94 29.39
CA GLN A 419 20.92 17.55 29.26
C GLN A 419 20.25 16.87 28.06
N MET A 420 21.03 16.17 27.25
CA MET A 420 20.47 15.31 26.19
C MET A 420 19.68 14.17 26.84
N VAL A 421 18.45 13.98 26.38
CA VAL A 421 17.55 12.90 26.83
C VAL A 421 17.20 11.93 25.71
N PHE A 422 17.46 12.31 24.46
CA PHE A 422 17.21 11.52 23.26
C PHE A 422 18.16 11.98 22.15
N ALA A 423 18.61 11.05 21.31
CA ALA A 423 19.30 11.36 20.05
C ALA A 423 19.10 10.23 19.04
N GLU A 424 18.66 10.56 17.83
CA GLU A 424 18.49 9.60 16.73
C GLU A 424 18.75 10.26 15.37
N THR A 425 18.98 9.46 14.33
CA THR A 425 19.16 9.96 12.97
C THR A 425 17.89 10.65 12.48
N ALA A 426 17.98 11.89 11.99
CA ALA A 426 16.85 12.72 11.58
C ALA A 426 15.97 12.03 10.52
N ALA A 427 16.61 11.30 9.60
CA ALA A 427 15.92 10.56 8.53
C ALA A 427 15.04 9.40 9.01
N PHE A 428 15.20 8.96 10.27
CA PHE A 428 14.44 7.85 10.86
C PHE A 428 13.27 8.32 11.72
N ILE A 429 13.18 9.63 11.99
CA ILE A 429 12.13 10.23 12.81
C ILE A 429 11.02 10.70 11.88
N GLN A 430 9.92 9.96 11.82
CA GLN A 430 8.75 10.37 11.03
C GLN A 430 7.96 11.48 11.73
N SER A 431 7.90 11.43 13.06
CA SER A 431 7.35 12.50 13.89
C SER A 431 7.94 12.41 15.30
N LEU A 432 8.25 13.54 15.92
CA LEU A 432 8.66 13.57 17.33
C LEU A 432 7.52 14.12 18.19
N THR A 433 7.13 13.40 19.23
CA THR A 433 6.19 13.91 20.24
C THR A 433 6.97 14.49 21.42
N VAL A 434 6.66 15.72 21.81
CA VAL A 434 7.24 16.37 22.99
C VAL A 434 6.12 16.87 23.88
N ASN A 435 6.08 16.39 25.13
CA ASN A 435 5.09 16.81 26.12
C ASN A 435 5.81 17.55 27.26
N GLY A 436 5.40 18.78 27.58
CA GLY A 436 5.88 19.53 28.74
C GLY A 436 5.45 18.87 30.06
N LEU A 437 4.19 18.46 30.12
CA LEU A 437 3.48 17.94 31.29
C LEU A 437 3.03 19.08 32.21
N ALA A 438 3.39 19.11 33.49
CA ALA A 438 2.88 20.13 34.41
C ALA A 438 3.97 21.16 34.71
N GLY A 439 3.61 22.43 34.76
CA GLY A 439 4.55 23.54 34.97
C GLY A 439 4.45 24.56 33.84
N ASP A 440 5.11 25.71 34.01
CA ASP A 440 5.22 26.68 32.91
C ASP A 440 6.43 26.29 32.04
N ASP A 441 6.19 25.60 30.95
CA ASP A 441 7.20 24.95 30.12
C ASP A 441 7.60 25.80 28.90
N THR A 442 8.78 25.52 28.37
CA THR A 442 9.25 26.06 27.09
C THR A 442 9.64 24.94 26.15
N LEU A 443 8.87 24.75 25.10
CA LEU A 443 9.11 23.74 24.06
C LEU A 443 9.57 24.43 22.77
N ILE A 444 10.67 23.94 22.20
CA ILE A 444 11.20 24.42 20.93
C ILE A 444 11.35 23.20 20.01
N GLY A 445 10.56 23.15 18.93
CA GLY A 445 10.60 22.15 17.87
C GLY A 445 11.77 22.35 16.91
N SER A 446 11.74 21.70 15.75
CA SER A 446 12.83 21.66 14.79
C SER A 446 12.37 21.96 13.36
N ALA A 447 12.98 21.33 12.34
CA ALA A 447 12.51 21.42 10.96
C ALA A 447 11.71 20.17 10.54
N LEU A 448 11.46 19.25 11.48
CA LEU A 448 10.68 18.04 11.28
C LEU A 448 9.24 18.27 11.73
N ALA A 449 8.31 17.46 11.24
CA ALA A 449 6.96 17.47 11.77
C ALA A 449 6.92 16.94 13.21
N GLU A 450 6.42 17.74 14.15
CA GLU A 450 6.34 17.42 15.56
C GLU A 450 4.91 17.46 16.10
N THR A 451 4.70 16.74 17.21
CA THR A 451 3.52 16.87 18.06
C THR A 451 3.97 17.45 19.38
N LEU A 452 3.60 18.69 19.67
CA LEU A 452 4.03 19.42 20.85
C LEU A 452 2.81 19.67 21.76
N SER A 453 2.89 19.28 23.03
CA SER A 453 1.86 19.56 24.05
C SER A 453 2.52 20.24 25.24
N GLY A 454 2.00 21.41 25.63
CA GLY A 454 2.43 22.14 26.83
C GLY A 454 2.02 21.36 28.08
N GLY A 455 0.71 21.18 28.24
CA GLY A 455 0.11 20.50 29.38
C GLY A 455 -0.47 21.54 30.36
N PRO A 456 -0.64 21.24 31.65
CA PRO A 456 -1.11 22.25 32.59
C PRO A 456 -0.01 23.26 32.98
N GLY A 457 -0.24 24.54 32.71
CA GLY A 457 0.67 25.64 33.00
C GLY A 457 0.56 26.76 31.96
N ASN A 458 1.34 27.84 32.11
CA ASN A 458 1.41 28.87 31.08
C ASN A 458 2.63 28.60 30.20
N ASP A 459 2.40 27.88 29.11
CA ASP A 459 3.48 27.32 28.31
C ASP A 459 3.89 28.23 27.16
N THR A 460 5.13 28.08 26.72
CA THR A 460 5.69 28.77 25.56
C THR A 460 6.20 27.75 24.54
N ILE A 461 5.50 27.61 23.42
CA ILE A 461 5.81 26.64 22.38
C ILE A 461 6.17 27.33 21.07
N HIS A 462 7.34 26.97 20.52
CA HIS A 462 7.84 27.41 19.22
C HIS A 462 8.09 26.17 18.35
N ALA A 463 7.23 25.89 17.37
CA ALA A 463 7.30 24.67 16.56
C ALA A 463 8.41 24.71 15.49
N LEU A 464 8.60 25.88 14.86
CA LEU A 464 9.65 26.19 13.88
C LEU A 464 9.33 25.72 12.45
N GLY A 465 9.82 24.58 12.00
CA GLY A 465 9.68 24.14 10.62
C GLY A 465 9.05 22.76 10.56
N GLY A 466 8.19 22.51 9.58
CA GLY A 466 7.48 21.24 9.46
C GLY A 466 5.98 21.44 9.59
N ASP A 467 5.20 20.41 9.28
CA ASP A 467 3.75 20.48 9.45
C ASP A 467 3.43 19.99 10.89
N ASP A 468 3.33 20.93 11.82
CA ASP A 468 3.31 20.62 13.26
C ASP A 468 1.89 20.53 13.85
N SER A 469 1.74 19.73 14.90
CA SER A 469 0.54 19.69 15.74
C SER A 469 0.86 20.17 17.14
N VAL A 470 0.42 21.38 17.49
CA VAL A 470 0.75 22.05 18.75
C VAL A 470 -0.50 22.27 19.60
N THR A 471 -0.45 21.84 20.86
CA THR A 471 -1.51 22.03 21.85
C THR A 471 -0.97 22.72 23.10
N GLY A 472 -1.64 23.77 23.58
CA GLY A 472 -1.32 24.47 24.83
C GLY A 472 -1.80 23.72 26.07
N ASP A 473 -3.00 23.12 25.98
CA ASP A 473 -3.72 22.46 27.07
C ASP A 473 -4.28 23.45 28.11
N ASP A 474 -3.95 23.38 29.41
CA ASP A 474 -4.63 24.17 30.46
C ASP A 474 -3.73 25.32 30.92
N GLY A 475 -4.09 26.59 30.65
CA GLY A 475 -3.38 27.77 31.12
C GLY A 475 -3.32 28.88 30.06
N ASP A 476 -2.63 29.99 30.36
CA ASP A 476 -2.54 31.11 29.42
C ASP A 476 -1.29 30.94 28.54
N ASP A 477 -1.43 30.20 27.43
CA ASP A 477 -0.28 29.74 26.62
C ASP A 477 0.15 30.70 25.50
N TYR A 478 1.40 30.55 25.06
CA TYR A 478 1.93 31.16 23.84
C TYR A 478 2.38 30.09 22.84
N LEU A 479 1.67 29.97 21.72
CA LEU A 479 1.94 28.98 20.67
C LEU A 479 2.34 29.67 19.36
N ARG A 480 3.46 29.24 18.78
CA ARG A 480 3.94 29.76 17.49
C ARG A 480 4.39 28.64 16.54
N GLY A 481 3.73 28.55 15.39
CA GLY A 481 3.98 27.54 14.34
C GLY A 481 5.26 27.79 13.56
N TYR A 482 5.45 29.02 13.05
CA TYR A 482 6.53 29.41 12.14
C TYR A 482 6.28 29.02 10.67
N SER A 483 6.97 28.03 10.12
CA SER A 483 6.89 27.66 8.70
C SER A 483 6.38 26.23 8.52
N GLY A 484 5.33 26.06 7.72
CA GLY A 484 4.70 24.76 7.50
C GLY A 484 3.19 24.84 7.70
N ASN A 485 2.46 23.77 7.43
CA ASN A 485 1.01 23.75 7.61
C ASN A 485 0.69 23.26 9.03
N ASP A 486 0.61 24.21 9.96
CA ASP A 486 0.50 23.90 11.37
C ASP A 486 -0.95 23.79 11.86
N SER A 487 -1.18 22.93 12.85
CA SER A 487 -2.40 22.89 13.65
C SER A 487 -2.10 23.37 15.06
N LEU A 488 -2.61 24.55 15.43
CA LEU A 488 -2.44 25.14 16.75
C LEU A 488 -3.75 25.13 17.55
N ASP A 489 -3.82 24.43 18.68
CA ASP A 489 -4.92 24.49 19.64
C ASP A 489 -4.44 25.08 20.97
N GLY A 490 -4.97 26.25 21.34
CA GLY A 490 -4.61 26.90 22.60
C GLY A 490 -5.14 26.18 23.84
N GLY A 491 -6.13 25.29 23.70
CA GLY A 491 -6.73 24.65 24.86
C GLY A 491 -7.57 25.63 25.72
N VAL A 492 -7.50 25.47 27.04
CA VAL A 492 -8.28 26.22 28.05
C VAL A 492 -7.44 27.36 28.63
N GLY A 493 -7.77 28.58 28.25
CA GLY A 493 -7.15 29.76 28.87
C GLY A 493 -7.26 30.99 27.99
N ASN A 494 -6.39 31.97 28.23
CA ASN A 494 -6.24 33.17 27.42
C ASN A 494 -4.98 33.07 26.56
N ASP A 495 -5.05 32.21 25.55
CA ASP A 495 -3.88 31.79 24.80
C ASP A 495 -3.54 32.77 23.66
N ARG A 496 -2.30 32.69 23.17
CA ARG A 496 -1.81 33.46 22.02
C ARG A 496 -1.23 32.53 20.96
N LEU A 497 -1.98 32.37 19.87
CA LEU A 497 -1.60 31.51 18.73
C LEU A 497 -1.12 32.33 17.52
N LEU A 498 0.05 32.00 16.98
CA LEU A 498 0.65 32.59 15.78
C LEU A 498 1.21 31.49 14.86
N GLY A 499 0.51 31.09 13.79
CA GLY A 499 1.05 30.10 12.84
C GLY A 499 2.11 30.66 11.87
N THR A 500 1.94 31.90 11.40
CA THR A 500 2.83 32.61 10.44
C THR A 500 2.84 32.09 8.99
N ASP A 501 3.89 31.46 8.48
CA ASP A 501 4.04 31.07 7.07
C ASP A 501 3.46 29.65 6.83
N GLY A 502 2.49 29.52 5.92
CA GLY A 502 1.84 28.23 5.62
C GLY A 502 0.31 28.30 5.72
N ASN A 503 -0.36 27.17 5.50
CA ASN A 503 -1.82 27.06 5.63
C ASN A 503 -2.19 26.49 7.01
N ASP A 504 -2.24 27.35 8.03
CA ASP A 504 -2.46 26.93 9.42
C ASP A 504 -3.94 26.83 9.83
N ASP A 505 -4.31 25.82 10.64
CA ASP A 505 -5.56 25.80 11.43
C ASP A 505 -5.28 26.30 12.86
N ARG A 506 -6.12 27.20 13.38
CA ARG A 506 -5.95 27.80 14.71
C ARG A 506 -7.24 27.74 15.51
N ARG A 507 -7.23 27.00 16.62
CA ARG A 507 -8.38 26.81 17.51
C ARG A 507 -8.13 27.45 18.86
N ARG A 508 -9.15 28.16 19.35
CA ARG A 508 -9.18 28.79 20.68
C ARG A 508 -10.47 28.40 21.37
N ARG A 509 -10.42 27.85 22.58
CA ARG A 509 -11.63 27.59 23.37
C ARG A 509 -11.88 28.76 24.32
N ARG A 510 -12.77 29.68 23.96
CA ARG A 510 -13.17 30.77 24.88
C ARG A 510 -13.94 30.21 26.07
N ARG A 511 -13.57 30.59 27.29
CA ARG A 511 -14.40 30.39 28.50
C ARG A 511 -15.82 30.91 28.24
N HIS A 512 -16.78 29.99 28.23
CA HIS A 512 -18.19 30.35 28.36
C HIS A 512 -18.42 30.75 29.83
N ILE A 513 -18.27 32.03 30.15
CA ILE A 513 -18.68 32.55 31.45
C ILE A 513 -20.21 32.45 31.51
N ALA A 514 -20.72 31.40 32.14
CA ALA A 514 -22.10 31.35 32.59
C ALA A 514 -22.29 32.49 33.60
N ARG A 515 -22.85 33.61 33.15
CA ARG A 515 -23.30 34.71 34.03
C ARG A 515 -24.39 34.15 34.94
N THR A 516 -24.03 33.80 36.17
CA THR A 516 -25.01 33.56 37.22
C THR A 516 -25.66 34.90 37.57
N ASN A 517 -26.90 35.11 37.09
CA ASN A 517 -27.75 36.21 37.52
C ASN A 517 -28.06 36.06 39.02
N ARG A 518 -27.29 36.70 39.89
CA ARG A 518 -27.76 37.01 41.26
C ARG A 518 -28.78 38.14 41.15
N CYS A 519 -30.07 37.78 41.10
CA CYS A 519 -31.17 38.70 41.35
C CYS A 519 -31.01 39.33 42.74
N ARG A 520 -30.79 40.66 42.78
CA ARG A 520 -30.91 41.47 43.98
C ARG A 520 -32.36 41.46 44.44
N GLN A 521 -32.61 41.06 45.68
CA GLN A 521 -33.89 41.29 46.35
C GLN A 521 -34.07 42.80 46.65
N PRO A 522 -35.26 43.39 46.41
CA PRO A 522 -35.54 44.75 46.85
C PRO A 522 -36.08 44.76 48.29
N VAL A 523 -35.43 45.57 49.12
CA VAL A 523 -35.86 45.95 50.47
C VAL A 523 -37.15 46.77 50.38
N ARG A 524 -38.20 46.36 51.10
CA ARG A 524 -39.34 47.23 51.43
C ARG A 524 -39.38 47.51 52.95
N ARG A 525 -39.06 48.75 53.32
CA ARG A 525 -39.62 49.50 54.48
C ARG A 525 -40.31 50.71 53.83
N GLY A 526 -41.48 51.23 54.19
CA GLY A 526 -42.49 51.06 55.23
C GLY A 526 -43.37 52.32 55.19
N TRP A 527 -44.42 52.37 56.01
CA TRP A 527 -45.29 53.50 56.42
C TRP A 527 -46.69 53.63 55.79
N GLU A 528 -47.64 53.71 56.73
CA GLU A 528 -49.10 53.96 56.74
C GLU A 528 -50.05 52.85 56.29
#